data_AF-A0A6J1P7H8-F1
#
_entry.id   AF-A0A6J1P7H8-F1
#
_cell.length_a   1.000
_cell.length_b   1.000
_cell.length_c   1.000
_cell.angle_alpha   90.00
_cell.angle_beta   90.00
_cell.angle_gamma   90.00
#
_symmetry.space_group_name_H-M   'P 1'
#
loop_
_entity.id
_entity.type
_entity.pdbx_description
1 polymer ?
#
loop_
_entity_poly.entity_id
_entity_poly.type
_entity_poly.pdbx_seq_one_letter_code
_entity_poly.pdbx_strand_id
1 'polypeptide(L)'
;MLMQKVEVFEHALEHTAGDDLAKLLWLKSPSSEVWFERRTNYTRSLAVMSMVGYILGLGDRHPSNIMLDRVTGKFLHIDFGDCFEVAVTRDKFPEKIPFRLTRMLINAMEVTGIEGIYRRTCESVMEVLHRHKDSVMAVLEAF
;
A
#
# COMPACT_ATOMS: atom_id res chain seq x y z
N MET A 1 -12.21 24.25 -9.97
CA MET A 1 -11.35 23.94 -8.80
C MET A 1 -10.77 22.52 -8.83
N LEU A 2 -11.55 21.44 -8.99
CA LEU A 2 -10.95 20.08 -9.02
C LEU A 2 -10.00 19.89 -10.21
N MET A 3 -10.42 20.26 -11.42
CA MET A 3 -9.57 20.15 -12.61
C MET A 3 -8.25 20.92 -12.48
N GLN A 4 -8.29 22.12 -11.89
CA GLN A 4 -7.08 22.91 -11.61
C GLN A 4 -6.13 22.20 -10.63
N LYS A 5 -6.67 21.48 -9.64
CA LYS A 5 -5.84 20.68 -8.73
C LYS A 5 -5.23 19.47 -9.43
N VAL A 6 -5.98 18.82 -10.33
CA VAL A 6 -5.49 17.70 -11.14
C VAL A 6 -4.35 18.17 -12.05
N GLU A 7 -4.52 19.30 -12.74
CA GLU A 7 -3.49 19.88 -13.60
C GLU A 7 -2.18 20.19 -12.85
N VAL A 8 -2.27 20.86 -11.69
CA VAL A 8 -1.09 21.14 -10.85
C VAL A 8 -0.47 19.85 -10.31
N PHE A 9 -1.28 18.86 -9.97
CA PHE A 9 -0.81 17.56 -9.50
C PHE A 9 -0.06 16.81 -10.60
N GLU A 10 -0.63 16.68 -11.80
CA GLU A 10 -0.02 16.05 -12.97
C GLU A 10 1.28 16.77 -13.38
N HIS A 11 1.28 18.10 -13.39
CA HIS A 11 2.48 18.88 -13.65
C HIS A 11 3.61 18.51 -12.66
N ALA A 12 3.33 18.43 -11.36
CA ALA A 12 4.32 18.01 -10.37
C ALA A 12 4.77 16.55 -10.55
N LEU A 13 3.87 15.65 -11.00
CA LEU A 13 4.22 14.26 -11.30
C LEU A 13 5.18 14.15 -12.48
N GLU A 14 4.98 14.93 -13.54
CA GLU A 14 5.84 14.95 -14.73
C GLU A 14 7.24 15.51 -14.43
N HIS A 15 7.34 16.46 -13.49
CA HIS A 15 8.59 17.15 -13.17
C HIS A 15 9.37 16.52 -12.00
N THR A 16 8.93 15.37 -11.48
CA THR A 16 9.62 14.67 -10.39
C THR A 16 9.67 13.17 -10.66
N ALA A 17 10.76 12.47 -10.31
CA ALA A 17 10.93 11.05 -10.68
C ALA A 17 10.13 10.08 -9.79
N GLY A 18 10.08 10.34 -8.47
CA GLY A 18 9.39 9.46 -7.51
C GLY A 18 10.02 8.07 -7.40
N ASP A 19 11.34 8.00 -7.57
CA ASP A 19 12.15 6.77 -7.50
C ASP A 19 12.93 6.65 -6.17
N ASP A 20 12.67 7.56 -5.22
CA ASP A 20 13.35 7.67 -3.93
C ASP A 20 13.31 6.36 -3.14
N LEU A 21 12.13 5.75 -3.02
CA LEU A 21 11.95 4.49 -2.30
C LEU A 21 12.64 3.32 -3.00
N ALA A 22 12.55 3.27 -4.34
CA ALA A 22 13.21 2.24 -5.14
C ALA A 22 14.73 2.30 -4.97
N LYS A 23 15.30 3.52 -5.08
CA LYS A 23 16.73 3.78 -4.84
C LYS A 23 17.12 3.46 -3.40
N LEU A 24 16.31 3.84 -2.42
CA LEU A 24 16.60 3.58 -1.01
C LEU A 24 16.64 2.07 -0.71
N LEU A 25 15.68 1.30 -1.23
CA LEU A 25 15.66 -0.17 -1.08
C LEU A 25 16.94 -0.80 -1.64
N TRP A 26 17.43 -0.31 -2.77
CA TRP A 26 18.72 -0.72 -3.33
C TRP A 26 19.90 -0.29 -2.44
N LEU A 27 20.05 1.01 -2.17
CA LEU A 27 21.18 1.57 -1.43
C LEU A 27 21.30 1.07 0.01
N LYS A 28 20.19 0.62 0.62
CA LYS A 28 20.18 0.07 1.98
C LYS A 28 20.37 -1.45 2.02
N SER A 29 20.49 -2.11 0.87
CA SER A 29 20.74 -3.54 0.78
C SER A 29 22.23 -3.82 0.66
N PRO A 30 22.79 -4.77 1.42
CA PRO A 30 24.22 -5.07 1.41
C PRO A 30 24.68 -5.77 0.12
N SER A 31 23.75 -6.43 -0.58
CA SER A 31 24.02 -7.20 -1.80
C SER A 31 22.77 -7.27 -2.68
N SER A 32 22.94 -7.70 -3.92
CA SER A 32 21.84 -7.79 -4.90
C SER A 32 20.85 -8.90 -4.55
N GLU A 33 21.30 -10.02 -3.97
CA GLU A 33 20.39 -11.09 -3.53
C GLU A 33 19.50 -10.62 -2.36
N VAL A 34 20.07 -9.89 -1.39
CA VAL A 34 19.32 -9.34 -0.27
C VAL A 34 18.34 -8.27 -0.74
N TRP A 35 18.75 -7.41 -1.69
CA TRP A 35 17.84 -6.46 -2.32
C TRP A 35 16.66 -7.15 -2.99
N PHE A 36 16.93 -8.21 -3.76
CA PHE A 36 15.90 -8.95 -4.48
C PHE A 36 14.88 -9.57 -3.53
N GLU A 37 15.35 -10.16 -2.43
CA GLU A 37 14.48 -10.72 -1.38
C GLU A 37 13.66 -9.61 -0.70
N ARG A 38 14.31 -8.51 -0.27
CA ARG A 38 13.63 -7.38 0.37
C ARG A 38 12.57 -6.75 -0.50
N ARG A 39 12.87 -6.54 -1.79
CA ARG A 39 11.89 -6.02 -2.76
C ARG A 39 10.72 -6.97 -2.93
N THR A 40 10.97 -8.28 -2.98
CA THR A 40 9.90 -9.29 -3.06
C THR A 40 9.02 -9.27 -1.81
N ASN A 41 9.61 -9.18 -0.63
CA ASN A 41 8.89 -9.05 0.65
C ASN A 41 8.09 -7.75 0.71
N TYR A 42 8.68 -6.63 0.30
CA TYR A 42 8.03 -5.34 0.18
C TYR A 42 6.76 -5.43 -0.69
N THR A 43 6.86 -5.94 -1.92
CA THR A 43 5.73 -6.02 -2.85
C THR A 43 4.61 -6.91 -2.29
N ARG A 44 4.97 -8.08 -1.73
CA ARG A 44 3.98 -9.03 -1.17
C ARG A 44 3.28 -8.47 0.06
N SER A 45 4.03 -7.90 1.00
CA SER A 45 3.46 -7.34 2.23
C SER A 45 2.60 -6.11 1.96
N LEU A 46 2.98 -5.26 1.00
CA LEU A 46 2.14 -4.17 0.51
C LEU A 46 0.83 -4.70 -0.08
N ALA A 47 0.88 -5.70 -0.97
CA ALA A 47 -0.31 -6.31 -1.57
C ALA A 47 -1.26 -6.93 -0.52
N VAL A 48 -0.71 -7.65 0.45
CA VAL A 48 -1.48 -8.21 1.58
C VAL A 48 -2.21 -7.09 2.34
N MET A 49 -1.48 -6.05 2.73
CA MET A 49 -2.07 -4.94 3.48
C MET A 49 -3.05 -4.10 2.65
N SER A 50 -2.88 -4.01 1.33
CA SER A 50 -3.85 -3.37 0.45
C SER A 50 -5.19 -4.10 0.44
N MET A 51 -5.19 -5.43 0.34
CA MET A 51 -6.42 -6.22 0.33
C MET A 51 -7.07 -6.31 1.72
N VAL A 52 -6.27 -6.55 2.77
CA VAL A 52 -6.76 -6.61 4.15
C VAL A 52 -7.28 -5.25 4.60
N GLY A 53 -6.52 -4.18 4.33
CA GLY A 53 -6.92 -2.82 4.67
C GLY A 53 -8.19 -2.38 3.95
N TYR A 54 -8.38 -2.82 2.69
CA TYR A 54 -9.62 -2.59 1.96
C TYR A 54 -10.82 -3.25 2.64
N ILE A 55 -10.74 -4.53 3.03
CA ILE A 55 -11.85 -5.21 3.70
C ILE A 55 -12.15 -4.59 5.08
N LEU A 56 -11.11 -4.18 5.81
CA LEU A 56 -11.26 -3.52 7.10
C LEU A 56 -11.81 -2.08 6.98
N GLY A 57 -11.74 -1.45 5.81
CA GLY A 57 -12.04 -0.03 5.63
C GLY A 57 -11.03 0.87 6.34
N LEU A 58 -9.73 0.52 6.25
CA LEU A 58 -8.63 1.20 6.92
C LEU A 58 -8.24 2.50 6.18
N GLY A 59 -8.53 3.67 6.74
CA GLY A 59 -8.24 5.02 6.18
C GLY A 59 -7.29 5.86 7.06
N ASP A 60 -6.73 6.99 6.63
CA ASP A 60 -5.60 7.78 7.23
C ASP A 60 -4.18 7.29 6.88
N ARG A 61 -4.00 6.85 5.63
CA ARG A 61 -2.82 6.06 5.20
C ARG A 61 -1.71 6.99 4.70
N HIS A 62 -1.38 7.97 5.54
CA HIS A 62 -0.28 8.88 5.29
C HIS A 62 1.07 8.19 5.57
N PRO A 63 2.19 8.67 4.97
CA PRO A 63 3.48 8.00 5.10
C PRO A 63 3.96 7.74 6.53
N SER A 64 3.59 8.56 7.52
CA SER A 64 3.98 8.33 8.92
C SER A 64 3.29 7.12 9.58
N ASN A 65 2.17 6.66 9.02
CA ASN A 65 1.45 5.45 9.46
C ASN A 65 1.89 4.21 8.67
N ILE A 66 2.94 4.35 7.86
CA ILE A 66 3.51 3.31 7.01
C ILE A 66 4.98 3.18 7.37
N MET A 67 5.37 2.00 7.82
CA MET A 67 6.74 1.66 8.16
C MET A 67 7.29 0.61 7.19
N LEU A 68 8.62 0.62 7.05
CA LEU A 68 9.36 -0.38 6.30
C LEU A 68 10.36 -1.05 7.24
N ASP A 69 10.29 -2.37 7.36
CA ASP A 69 11.31 -3.13 8.08
C ASP A 69 12.64 -3.07 7.31
N ARG A 70 13.65 -2.49 7.94
CA ARG A 70 14.99 -2.29 7.37
C ARG A 70 15.76 -3.59 7.16
N VAL A 71 15.37 -4.68 7.83
CA VAL A 71 16.02 -5.99 7.72
C VAL A 71 15.34 -6.81 6.64
N THR A 72 14.03 -7.01 6.75
CA THR A 72 13.28 -7.92 5.86
C THR A 72 12.71 -7.25 4.62
N GLY A 73 12.60 -5.91 4.60
CA GLY A 73 11.93 -5.16 3.54
C GLY A 73 10.41 -5.19 3.61
N LYS A 74 9.80 -5.76 4.66
CA LYS A 74 8.34 -5.83 4.78
C LYS A 74 7.71 -4.46 5.04
N PHE A 75 6.62 -4.21 4.36
CA PHE A 75 5.71 -3.09 4.54
C PHE A 75 4.82 -3.35 5.76
N LEU A 76 4.66 -2.36 6.63
CA LEU A 76 3.88 -2.44 7.86
C LEU A 76 2.99 -1.19 8.00
N HIS A 77 1.70 -1.39 8.22
CA HIS A 77 0.84 -0.32 8.70
C HIS A 77 0.86 -0.27 10.22
N ILE A 78 0.84 0.94 10.76
CA ILE A 78 0.59 1.23 12.17
C ILE A 78 -0.62 2.17 12.27
N ASP A 79 -1.13 2.34 13.48
CA ASP A 79 -2.26 3.20 13.80
C ASP A 79 -3.56 2.85 13.03
N PHE A 80 -4.37 2.02 13.70
CA PHE A 80 -5.65 1.50 13.20
C PHE A 80 -6.84 2.31 13.76
N GLY A 81 -6.64 3.57 14.16
CA GLY A 81 -7.72 4.40 14.72
C GLY A 81 -8.86 4.68 13.73
N ASP A 82 -8.56 4.76 12.43
CA ASP A 82 -9.51 5.01 11.35
C ASP A 82 -9.83 3.72 10.58
N CYS A 83 -10.64 2.85 11.18
CA CYS A 83 -11.19 1.65 10.53
C CYS A 83 -12.67 1.84 10.13
N PHE A 84 -13.22 0.90 9.36
CA PHE A 84 -14.62 0.88 8.96
C PHE A 84 -15.08 2.15 8.22
N GLU A 85 -14.24 2.64 7.31
CA GLU A 85 -14.54 3.75 6.39
C GLU A 85 -14.74 5.12 7.05
N VAL A 86 -14.33 5.28 8.32
CA VAL A 86 -14.41 6.56 9.06
C VAL A 86 -13.77 7.70 8.26
N ALA A 87 -12.61 7.46 7.63
CA ALA A 87 -11.90 8.47 6.84
C ALA A 87 -12.64 8.88 5.56
N VAL A 88 -13.46 8.00 4.99
CA VAL A 88 -14.25 8.27 3.77
C VAL A 88 -15.46 9.14 4.08
N THR A 89 -16.04 9.01 5.28
CA THR A 89 -17.22 9.76 5.73
C THR A 89 -16.90 11.10 6.41
N ARG A 90 -15.62 11.49 6.52
CA ARG A 90 -15.22 12.75 7.17
C ARG A 90 -15.69 14.00 6.40
N ASP A 91 -16.10 15.02 7.15
CA ASP A 91 -16.56 16.31 6.60
C ASP A 91 -15.45 17.07 5.85
N LYS A 92 -14.20 16.96 6.32
CA LYS A 92 -13.05 17.63 5.75
C LYS A 92 -12.09 16.62 5.13
N PHE A 93 -11.76 16.82 3.86
CA PHE A 93 -10.84 15.98 3.09
C PHE A 93 -11.16 14.48 3.15
N PRO A 94 -12.40 14.07 2.80
CA PRO A 94 -12.77 12.66 2.80
C PRO A 94 -11.87 11.86 1.86
N GLU A 95 -11.36 10.72 2.34
CA GLU A 95 -10.60 9.81 1.48
C GLU A 95 -11.49 9.25 0.35
N LYS A 96 -10.87 9.01 -0.81
CA LYS A 96 -11.54 8.53 -2.03
C LYS A 96 -10.87 7.29 -2.62
N ILE A 97 -10.04 6.62 -1.81
CA ILE A 97 -9.21 5.49 -2.24
C ILE A 97 -9.41 4.31 -1.29
N PRO A 98 -9.34 3.07 -1.77
CA PRO A 98 -9.45 1.87 -0.92
C PRO A 98 -8.17 1.58 -0.13
N PHE A 99 -7.02 2.05 -0.62
CA PHE A 99 -5.70 1.91 -0.01
C PHE A 99 -4.70 2.81 -0.74
N ARG A 100 -3.59 3.15 -0.07
CA ARG A 100 -2.52 3.95 -0.69
C ARG A 100 -1.71 3.11 -1.69
N LEU A 101 -1.82 3.43 -2.97
CA LEU A 101 -0.98 2.86 -4.04
C LEU A 101 -0.43 3.97 -4.95
N THR A 102 0.46 4.80 -4.42
CA THR A 102 1.05 5.93 -5.15
C THR A 102 2.22 5.49 -6.05
N ARG A 103 2.59 6.31 -7.03
CA ARG A 103 3.72 6.03 -7.94
C ARG A 103 5.02 5.66 -7.24
N MET A 104 5.33 6.24 -6.08
CA MET A 104 6.57 5.96 -5.35
C MET A 104 6.57 4.54 -4.78
N LEU A 105 5.41 4.03 -4.38
CA LEU A 105 5.25 2.64 -3.95
C LEU A 105 5.32 1.68 -5.14
N ILE A 106 4.68 2.05 -6.26
CA ILE A 106 4.70 1.26 -7.50
C ILE A 106 6.12 1.17 -8.07
N ASN A 107 6.84 2.29 -8.15
CA ASN A 107 8.21 2.35 -8.67
C ASN A 107 9.21 1.51 -7.86
N ALA A 108 8.91 1.24 -6.58
CA ALA A 108 9.72 0.40 -5.71
C ALA A 108 9.47 -1.11 -5.92
N MET A 109 8.47 -1.50 -6.70
CA MET A 109 8.18 -2.88 -7.07
C MET A 109 9.13 -3.36 -8.18
N GLU A 110 8.88 -4.55 -8.71
CA GLU A 110 9.51 -5.05 -9.92
C GLU A 110 9.14 -4.23 -11.17
N VAL A 111 9.89 -4.45 -12.26
CA VAL A 111 9.74 -3.70 -13.53
C VAL A 111 8.37 -3.83 -14.18
N THR A 112 7.59 -4.86 -13.85
CA THR A 112 6.21 -5.03 -14.32
C THR A 112 5.20 -4.17 -13.55
N GLY A 113 5.67 -3.38 -12.55
CA GLY A 113 4.82 -2.57 -11.69
C GLY A 113 3.79 -3.43 -10.97
N ILE A 114 2.53 -3.01 -11.03
CA ILE A 114 1.42 -3.69 -10.34
C ILE A 114 1.04 -5.04 -10.96
N GLU A 115 1.39 -5.29 -12.22
CA GLU A 115 0.95 -6.45 -12.99
C GLU A 115 1.73 -7.75 -12.68
N GLY A 116 2.70 -7.68 -11.78
CA GLY A 116 3.55 -8.82 -11.43
C GLY A 116 3.15 -9.52 -10.13
N ILE A 117 4.10 -9.56 -9.20
CA ILE A 117 3.97 -10.13 -7.86
C ILE A 117 2.83 -9.43 -7.10
N TYR A 118 2.68 -8.12 -7.26
CA TYR A 118 1.63 -7.35 -6.57
C TYR A 118 0.23 -7.89 -6.90
N ARG A 119 -0.19 -7.86 -8.18
CA ARG A 119 -1.50 -8.37 -8.61
C ARG A 119 -1.73 -9.83 -8.21
N ARG A 120 -0.78 -10.73 -8.47
CA ARG A 120 -0.92 -12.15 -8.09
C ARG A 120 -1.09 -12.36 -6.59
N THR A 121 -0.39 -11.55 -5.78
CA THR A 121 -0.53 -11.60 -4.32
C THR A 121 -1.89 -11.05 -3.89
N CYS A 122 -2.37 -9.96 -4.50
CA CYS A 122 -3.72 -9.44 -4.24
C CYS A 122 -4.80 -10.49 -4.56
N GLU A 123 -4.72 -11.15 -5.71
CA GLU A 123 -5.65 -12.21 -6.11
C GLU A 123 -5.64 -13.36 -5.10
N SER A 124 -4.46 -13.86 -4.73
CA SER A 124 -4.31 -14.95 -3.76
C SER A 124 -4.88 -14.58 -2.38
N VAL A 125 -4.61 -13.35 -1.92
CA VAL A 125 -5.09 -12.85 -0.62
C VAL A 125 -6.61 -12.69 -0.65
N MET A 126 -7.16 -12.11 -1.70
CA MET A 126 -8.60 -11.90 -1.84
C MET A 126 -9.34 -13.24 -1.95
N GLU A 127 -8.78 -14.22 -2.65
CA GLU A 127 -9.34 -15.58 -2.71
C GLU A 127 -9.44 -16.20 -1.31
N VAL A 128 -8.37 -16.10 -0.50
CA VAL A 128 -8.36 -16.63 0.87
C VAL A 128 -9.35 -15.89 1.76
N LEU A 129 -9.37 -14.54 1.71
CA LEU A 129 -10.29 -13.73 2.50
C LEU A 129 -11.75 -14.02 2.15
N HIS A 130 -12.06 -14.19 0.86
CA HIS A 130 -13.41 -14.52 0.41
C HIS A 130 -13.83 -15.94 0.81
N ARG A 131 -12.92 -16.92 0.67
CA ARG A 131 -13.16 -18.32 1.07
C ARG A 131 -13.44 -18.46 2.57
N HIS A 132 -12.79 -17.65 3.40
CA HIS A 132 -12.91 -17.67 4.85
C HIS A 132 -13.69 -16.48 5.41
N LYS A 133 -14.63 -15.93 4.63
CA LYS A 133 -15.40 -14.72 5.01
C LYS A 133 -16.10 -14.85 6.37
N ASP A 134 -16.62 -16.03 6.72
CA ASP A 134 -17.35 -16.23 7.98
C ASP A 134 -16.42 -16.09 9.19
N SER A 135 -15.17 -16.58 9.07
CA SER A 135 -14.13 -16.37 10.08
C SER A 135 -13.72 -14.91 10.20
N VAL A 136 -13.61 -14.20 9.08
CA VAL A 136 -13.27 -12.76 9.08
C VAL A 136 -14.40 -11.96 9.72
N MET A 137 -15.66 -12.20 9.34
CA MET A 137 -16.83 -11.54 9.91
C MET A 137 -16.96 -11.81 11.41
N ALA A 138 -16.76 -13.04 11.86
CA ALA A 138 -16.81 -13.37 13.29
C ALA A 138 -15.81 -12.57 14.13
N VAL A 139 -14.63 -12.24 13.58
CA VAL A 139 -13.65 -11.38 14.26
C VAL A 139 -14.08 -9.91 14.19
N LEU A 140 -14.54 -9.43 13.04
CA LEU A 140 -14.93 -8.03 12.86
C LEU A 140 -16.19 -7.65 13.64
N GLU A 141 -17.15 -8.57 13.82
CA GLU A 141 -18.37 -8.36 14.61
C GLU A 141 -18.12 -8.34 16.12
N ALA A 142 -16.97 -8.83 16.59
CA ALA A 142 -16.62 -8.84 18.00
C ALA A 142 -16.16 -7.46 18.53
N PHE A 143 -15.83 -6.53 17.63
CA PHE A 143 -15.38 -5.17 17.92
C PHE A 143 -16.44 -4.15 17.45
#